data_AF-A0A0B0NN11-F1
#
_entry.id   AF-A0A0B0NN11-F1
#
_cell.length_a   1.000
_cell.length_b   1.000
_cell.length_c   1.000
_cell.angle_alpha   90.00
_cell.angle_beta   90.00
_cell.angle_gamma   90.00
#
_symmetry.space_group_name_H-M   'P 1'
#
loop_
_entity.id
_entity.type
_entity.pdbx_description
1 polymer ?
#
loop_
_entity_poly.entity_id
_entity_poly.type
_entity_poly.pdbx_seq_one_letter_code
_entity_poly.pdbx_strand_id
1 'polypeptide(L)'
;MKLTSSKNHKQGTKLKSTMGKEREPLREISIFFSKTKKIMSAEEGDWNFYLRTVSNSARDSNITNGPASDPSLLHAVKKLCEFCKREDKTSDDLVARVYPHLNKLFQRSVASLSQSNSSNGLLLLGILQFFLDFGEVVLHDADPSLHTFIRSCLSREFADPIVAAATLDFLYVNKNKLLISFPNLLPQFFPLILKLTAWNGGKLEKPFLKVLPGLVSPGSFLPLFPSLMDLPILVVALEKVERSSGSLVGNNIASIQKSKAPEMLLALMDEAYTGTTIGERGGDESEESSTINVADPLFLELLKDENDGLVERHWTSPGIAAVLQAAKNSPQSDRLKQILNIAPRLLDAYFTIALRDANSSLICALIPILMTRISALFPDQNYMYEVRRRLLEFMLAAFHRSPDLIPLLKKPIIDRLGNAYDSTEKTELALQLCWAVGEYGGGGPTHKDAARELFESLELLLYENLSSSRLGLRQEAAVDSNRKSFSKSSQSRLLCFVITAITKLATHHRELLPRARVALIKVARSRISDSKVSKRAQVYLGLIDEPGICLPVLGPSRPSHGFVHYPGTVNWNEGGNKMVAHIPFYILGEQEGPPFHDFSLSDVLPRR
;
A
#
# COMPACT_ATOMS: atom_id res chain seq x y z
N MET A 1 65.34 -39.25 -26.99
CA MET A 1 66.65 -38.86 -27.58
C MET A 1 67.22 -37.71 -26.76
N LYS A 2 68.44 -37.89 -26.18
CA LYS A 2 69.48 -36.90 -25.77
C LYS A 2 68.99 -35.61 -25.10
N LEU A 3 69.22 -35.27 -23.81
CA LEU A 3 70.42 -35.32 -22.95
C LEU A 3 71.64 -34.59 -23.55
N THR A 4 71.96 -33.39 -23.01
CA THR A 4 73.29 -32.77 -22.72
C THR A 4 73.11 -31.26 -22.46
N SER A 5 73.39 -30.69 -21.29
CA SER A 5 74.70 -30.42 -20.66
C SER A 5 75.57 -29.40 -21.43
N SER A 6 75.85 -28.23 -20.84
CA SER A 6 77.18 -27.88 -20.27
C SER A 6 77.43 -26.37 -20.16
N LYS A 7 77.97 -25.99 -18.97
CA LYS A 7 79.10 -25.07 -18.70
C LYS A 7 78.97 -23.59 -19.10
N ASN A 8 79.61 -22.61 -18.47
CA ASN A 8 80.29 -22.33 -17.19
C ASN A 8 81.20 -21.12 -17.50
N HIS A 9 81.47 -20.25 -16.51
CA HIS A 9 82.57 -19.26 -16.44
C HIS A 9 82.46 -17.98 -17.28
N LYS A 10 83.04 -16.84 -16.88
CA LYS A 10 83.43 -16.21 -15.60
C LYS A 10 84.01 -14.86 -16.06
N GLN A 11 83.65 -13.75 -15.42
CA GLN A 11 84.46 -12.53 -15.26
C GLN A 11 83.61 -11.59 -14.39
N GLY A 12 84.03 -11.08 -13.23
CA GLY A 12 85.38 -10.86 -12.75
C GLY A 12 85.59 -9.36 -12.56
N THR A 13 84.93 -8.75 -11.56
CA THR A 13 85.32 -7.43 -11.07
C THR A 13 85.19 -7.41 -9.55
N LYS A 14 86.35 -7.23 -8.94
CA LYS A 14 86.65 -7.11 -7.52
C LYS A 14 86.75 -5.62 -7.24
N LEU A 15 86.14 -5.09 -6.17
CA LEU A 15 86.78 -4.16 -5.20
C LEU A 15 85.78 -3.51 -4.22
N LYS A 16 86.16 -3.60 -2.93
CA LYS A 16 85.86 -2.73 -1.77
C LYS A 16 84.43 -2.82 -1.21
N SER A 17 84.20 -3.56 -0.13
CA SER A 17 84.54 -3.26 1.28
C SER A 17 83.86 -2.00 1.83
N THR A 18 82.71 -2.19 2.45
CA THR A 18 82.31 -1.49 3.69
C THR A 18 81.39 -2.43 4.46
N MET A 19 81.98 -3.10 5.45
CA MET A 19 81.22 -3.66 6.56
C MET A 19 80.54 -2.50 7.31
N GLY A 20 79.25 -2.63 7.56
CA GLY A 20 78.54 -1.79 8.54
C GLY A 20 77.25 -1.17 8.02
N LYS A 21 76.17 -1.97 7.94
CA LYS A 21 74.75 -1.57 8.12
C LYS A 21 73.83 -2.74 7.77
N GLU A 22 73.71 -3.73 8.67
CA GLU A 22 72.75 -4.83 8.51
C GLU A 22 71.99 -5.16 9.81
N ARG A 23 71.90 -4.20 10.75
CA ARG A 23 71.12 -4.34 12.00
C ARG A 23 69.93 -3.39 12.13
N GLU A 24 69.68 -2.53 11.15
CA GLU A 24 68.52 -1.62 11.14
C GLU A 24 67.21 -2.26 10.66
N PRO A 25 67.14 -3.11 9.61
CA PRO A 25 65.85 -3.59 9.10
C PRO A 25 65.15 -4.55 10.09
N LEU A 26 65.90 -5.31 10.90
CA LEU A 26 65.32 -6.21 11.91
C LEU A 26 64.76 -5.45 13.13
N ARG A 27 65.32 -4.28 13.47
CA ARG A 27 64.78 -3.42 14.54
C ARG A 27 63.52 -2.70 14.07
N GLU A 28 63.48 -2.20 12.85
CA GLU A 28 62.28 -1.56 12.30
C GLU A 28 61.12 -2.57 12.14
N ILE A 29 61.40 -3.80 11.68
CA ILE A 29 60.40 -4.88 11.63
C ILE A 29 59.93 -5.25 13.06
N SER A 30 60.84 -5.38 14.03
CA SER A 30 60.47 -5.66 15.42
C SER A 30 59.70 -4.52 16.08
N ILE A 31 60.00 -3.26 15.75
CA ILE A 31 59.26 -2.08 16.23
C ILE A 31 57.91 -2.00 15.54
N PHE A 32 57.81 -2.34 14.25
CA PHE A 32 56.54 -2.41 13.54
C PHE A 32 55.65 -3.52 14.12
N PHE A 33 56.18 -4.73 14.34
CA PHE A 33 55.48 -5.83 15.01
C PHE A 33 55.15 -5.52 16.48
N SER A 34 56.02 -4.82 17.20
CA SER A 34 55.74 -4.34 18.56
C SER A 34 54.63 -3.28 18.58
N LYS A 35 54.63 -2.38 17.60
CA LYS A 35 53.65 -1.29 17.48
C LYS A 35 52.31 -1.84 17.00
N THR A 36 52.27 -2.77 16.06
CA THR A 36 51.03 -3.49 15.69
C THR A 36 50.53 -4.37 16.83
N LYS A 37 51.40 -5.08 17.56
CA LYS A 37 50.99 -5.84 18.75
C LYS A 37 50.51 -4.95 19.90
N LYS A 38 51.05 -3.73 20.03
CA LYS A 38 50.63 -2.73 21.03
C LYS A 38 49.33 -2.01 20.62
N ILE A 39 49.10 -1.80 19.32
CA ILE A 39 47.83 -1.33 18.76
C ILE A 39 46.74 -2.41 18.93
N MET A 40 47.05 -3.67 18.64
CA MET A 40 46.16 -4.81 18.89
C MET A 40 45.86 -4.98 20.39
N SER A 41 46.84 -4.81 21.29
CA SER A 41 46.60 -4.88 22.73
C SER A 41 45.81 -3.68 23.30
N ALA A 42 45.87 -2.52 22.64
CA ALA A 42 45.08 -1.35 23.01
C ALA A 42 43.61 -1.54 22.60
N GLU A 43 43.36 -2.12 21.41
CA GLU A 43 42.01 -2.48 20.95
C GLU A 43 41.40 -3.67 21.73
N GLU A 44 42.22 -4.60 22.23
CA GLU A 44 41.78 -5.67 23.15
C GLU A 44 41.31 -5.13 24.52
N GLY A 45 41.81 -3.97 24.94
CA GLY A 45 41.34 -3.26 26.14
C GLY A 45 39.97 -2.61 25.93
N ASP A 46 39.70 -2.14 24.71
CA ASP A 46 38.49 -1.37 24.37
C ASP A 46 37.23 -2.24 24.34
N TRP A 47 37.27 -3.45 23.76
CA TRP A 47 36.07 -4.32 23.76
C TRP A 47 35.73 -4.84 25.16
N ASN A 48 36.74 -5.11 26.01
CA ASN A 48 36.53 -5.52 27.41
C ASN A 48 35.85 -4.43 28.24
N PHE A 49 36.18 -3.16 27.98
CA PHE A 49 35.48 -2.03 28.58
C PHE A 49 33.99 -2.02 28.20
N TYR A 50 33.68 -2.11 26.90
CA TYR A 50 32.29 -2.15 26.44
C TYR A 50 31.53 -3.39 26.95
N LEU A 51 32.19 -4.55 27.01
CA LEU A 51 31.59 -5.77 27.56
C LEU A 51 31.28 -5.63 29.05
N ARG A 52 32.16 -5.00 29.84
CA ARG A 52 31.90 -4.72 31.25
C ARG A 52 30.72 -3.79 31.44
N THR A 53 30.60 -2.75 30.63
CA THR A 53 29.45 -1.83 30.65
C THR A 53 28.13 -2.57 30.38
N VAL A 54 28.10 -3.40 29.34
CA VAL A 54 26.93 -4.24 29.01
C VAL A 54 26.65 -5.28 30.10
N SER A 55 27.68 -5.93 30.66
CA SER A 55 27.51 -6.94 31.71
C SER A 55 27.03 -6.33 33.03
N ASN A 56 27.46 -5.12 33.39
CA ASN A 56 26.99 -4.45 34.60
C ASN A 56 25.50 -4.08 34.45
N SER A 57 25.15 -3.51 33.30
CA SER A 57 23.74 -3.25 32.97
C SER A 57 22.92 -4.53 32.78
N ALA A 58 23.51 -5.67 32.44
CA ALA A 58 22.77 -6.93 32.42
C ALA A 58 22.55 -7.53 33.83
N ARG A 59 23.31 -7.09 34.85
CA ARG A 59 23.27 -7.61 36.23
C ARG A 59 22.47 -6.74 37.20
N ASP A 60 22.36 -5.43 36.95
CA ASP A 60 21.66 -4.53 37.85
C ASP A 60 20.19 -4.95 38.04
N SER A 61 19.81 -5.23 39.28
CA SER A 61 18.47 -5.69 39.67
C SER A 61 17.46 -4.55 39.86
N ASN A 62 17.90 -3.29 39.74
CA ASN A 62 17.03 -2.12 39.91
C ASN A 62 16.20 -1.91 38.63
N ILE A 63 14.94 -2.36 38.67
CA ILE A 63 13.97 -2.25 37.56
C ILE A 63 13.53 -0.78 37.34
N THR A 64 13.67 0.08 38.35
CA THR A 64 13.26 1.48 38.34
C THR A 64 14.11 2.40 37.45
N ASN A 65 15.41 2.10 37.28
CA ASN A 65 16.27 2.77 36.32
C ASN A 65 16.42 1.87 35.09
N GLY A 66 15.58 2.09 34.09
CA GLY A 66 15.59 1.32 32.84
C GLY A 66 16.97 1.36 32.15
N PRO A 67 17.39 0.27 31.48
CA PRO A 67 18.71 0.20 30.83
C PRO A 67 18.91 1.25 29.73
N ALA A 68 17.84 1.78 29.12
CA ALA A 68 17.91 2.84 28.12
C ALA A 68 18.18 4.25 28.68
N SER A 69 18.20 4.44 30.00
CA SER A 69 18.51 5.74 30.60
C SER A 69 19.98 6.14 30.47
N ASP A 70 20.86 5.19 30.15
CA ASP A 70 22.29 5.44 29.92
C ASP A 70 22.63 5.44 28.41
N PRO A 71 22.90 6.60 27.79
CA PRO A 71 23.24 6.68 26.36
C PRO A 71 24.56 5.97 26.03
N SER A 72 25.45 5.76 27.02
CA SER A 72 26.70 5.04 26.82
C SER A 72 26.48 3.54 26.54
N LEU A 73 25.37 2.98 27.00
CA LEU A 73 25.01 1.57 26.80
C LEU A 73 24.70 1.25 25.33
N LEU A 74 23.90 2.10 24.67
CA LEU A 74 23.61 1.95 23.24
C LEU A 74 24.89 2.03 22.40
N HIS A 75 25.78 2.96 22.74
CA HIS A 75 27.08 3.08 22.09
C HIS A 75 27.93 1.83 22.31
N ALA A 76 27.97 1.30 23.54
CA ALA A 76 28.70 0.07 23.86
C ALA A 76 28.18 -1.13 23.06
N VAL A 77 26.86 -1.32 22.95
CA VAL A 77 26.25 -2.40 22.14
C VAL A 77 26.65 -2.26 20.66
N LYS A 78 26.54 -1.06 20.09
CA LYS A 78 26.94 -0.82 18.69
C LYS A 78 28.42 -1.11 18.46
N LYS A 79 29.30 -0.67 19.35
CA LYS A 79 30.74 -0.93 19.28
C LYS A 79 31.06 -2.42 19.37
N LEU A 80 30.42 -3.15 20.29
CA LEU A 80 30.58 -4.60 20.38
C LEU A 80 30.13 -5.31 19.10
N CYS A 81 29.02 -4.87 18.48
CA CYS A 81 28.59 -5.39 17.19
C CYS A 81 29.63 -5.12 16.09
N GLU A 82 30.21 -3.92 16.04
CA GLU A 82 31.29 -3.59 15.09
C GLU A 82 32.53 -4.46 15.29
N PHE A 83 32.94 -4.72 16.54
CA PHE A 83 34.06 -5.61 16.84
C PHE A 83 33.80 -7.05 16.40
N CYS A 84 32.57 -7.55 16.58
CA CYS A 84 32.18 -8.90 16.15
C CYS A 84 32.13 -9.05 14.62
N LYS A 85 31.96 -7.95 13.87
CA LYS A 85 31.92 -7.97 12.39
C LYS A 85 33.29 -8.06 11.72
N ARG A 86 34.39 -7.94 12.48
CA ARG A 86 35.74 -8.01 11.92
C ARG A 86 36.07 -9.47 11.59
N GLU A 87 36.55 -9.72 10.37
CA GLU A 87 36.83 -11.06 9.82
C GLU A 87 38.08 -11.74 10.42
N ASP A 88 38.12 -11.94 11.74
CA ASP A 88 39.18 -12.71 12.42
C ASP A 88 38.57 -13.93 13.11
N LYS A 89 39.25 -15.09 13.15
CA LYS A 89 38.76 -16.29 13.89
C LYS A 89 38.48 -16.05 15.39
N THR A 90 39.01 -14.98 15.96
CA THR A 90 38.70 -14.51 17.32
C THR A 90 37.31 -13.88 17.44
N SER A 91 36.63 -13.60 16.32
CA SER A 91 35.27 -13.06 16.26
C SER A 91 34.24 -14.05 16.79
N ASP A 92 34.36 -15.34 16.51
CA ASP A 92 33.36 -16.35 16.90
C ASP A 92 33.41 -16.58 18.42
N ASP A 93 34.63 -16.64 18.99
CA ASP A 93 34.86 -16.68 20.42
C ASP A 93 34.36 -15.40 21.12
N LEU A 94 34.50 -14.24 20.48
CA LEU A 94 34.00 -12.97 20.99
C LEU A 94 32.47 -12.94 20.96
N VAL A 95 31.86 -13.37 19.86
CA VAL A 95 30.41 -13.48 19.67
C VAL A 95 29.80 -14.39 20.74
N ALA A 96 30.43 -15.55 21.01
CA ALA A 96 30.00 -16.48 22.06
C ALA A 96 30.08 -15.88 23.47
N ARG A 97 31.06 -14.99 23.73
CA ARG A 97 31.18 -14.26 25.02
C ARG A 97 30.20 -13.10 25.14
N VAL A 98 29.93 -12.38 24.05
CA VAL A 98 29.05 -11.20 24.04
C VAL A 98 27.57 -11.61 24.11
N TYR A 99 27.19 -12.68 23.42
CA TYR A 99 25.80 -13.11 23.27
C TYR A 99 25.02 -13.28 24.59
N PRO A 100 25.53 -13.99 25.63
CA PRO A 100 24.79 -14.19 26.88
C PRO A 100 24.47 -12.88 27.60
N HIS A 101 25.33 -11.87 27.47
CA HIS A 101 25.13 -10.55 28.07
C HIS A 101 24.08 -9.75 27.30
N LEU A 102 24.13 -9.78 25.96
CA LEU A 102 23.12 -9.12 25.12
C LEU A 102 21.74 -9.76 25.26
N ASN A 103 21.66 -11.09 25.33
CA ASN A 103 20.38 -11.78 25.53
C ASN A 103 19.76 -11.45 26.90
N LYS A 104 20.56 -11.47 27.98
CA LYS A 104 20.09 -11.03 29.30
C LYS A 104 19.63 -9.57 29.30
N LEU A 105 20.39 -8.69 28.64
CA LEU A 105 20.04 -7.29 28.51
C LEU A 105 18.70 -7.13 27.74
N PHE A 106 18.51 -7.86 26.64
CA PHE A 106 17.26 -7.86 25.88
C PHE A 106 16.07 -8.25 26.74
N GLN A 107 16.15 -9.37 27.47
CA GLN A 107 15.06 -9.83 28.34
C GLN A 107 14.75 -8.85 29.46
N ARG A 108 15.79 -8.24 30.07
CA ARG A 108 15.61 -7.20 31.10
C ARG A 108 14.95 -5.95 30.52
N SER A 109 15.42 -5.47 29.36
CA SER A 109 14.83 -4.32 28.68
C SER A 109 13.35 -4.57 28.40
N VAL A 110 13.01 -5.72 27.80
CA VAL A 110 11.61 -6.14 27.54
C VAL A 110 10.77 -6.19 28.82
N ALA A 111 11.29 -6.71 29.93
CA ALA A 111 10.57 -6.74 31.20
C ALA A 111 10.37 -5.34 31.81
N SER A 112 11.34 -4.43 31.63
CA SER A 112 11.30 -3.06 32.18
C SER A 112 10.42 -2.09 31.40
N LEU A 113 9.99 -2.46 30.19
CA LEU A 113 9.22 -1.60 29.30
C LEU A 113 8.01 -0.98 30.01
N SER A 114 7.27 -1.73 30.83
CA SER A 114 6.04 -1.26 31.50
C SER A 114 6.28 -0.25 32.62
N GLN A 115 7.52 -0.14 33.10
CA GLN A 115 7.88 0.63 34.30
C GLN A 115 8.86 1.77 34.01
N SER A 116 9.58 1.73 32.88
CA SER A 116 10.56 2.76 32.51
C SER A 116 9.96 3.91 31.72
N ASN A 117 10.30 5.15 32.11
CA ASN A 117 9.96 6.37 31.37
C ASN A 117 10.90 6.63 30.16
N SER A 118 11.94 5.80 29.95
CA SER A 118 12.91 5.93 28.85
C SER A 118 12.59 4.99 27.69
N SER A 119 12.84 5.46 26.45
CA SER A 119 12.60 4.67 25.23
C SER A 119 13.67 3.60 25.05
N ASN A 120 13.27 2.32 25.11
CA ASN A 120 14.16 1.18 24.95
C ASN A 120 14.34 0.75 23.49
N GLY A 121 13.55 1.31 22.56
CA GLY A 121 13.48 0.87 21.18
C GLY A 121 14.84 0.86 20.46
N LEU A 122 15.65 1.91 20.62
CA LEU A 122 16.96 1.99 19.96
C LEU A 122 17.96 0.95 20.47
N LEU A 123 17.93 0.66 21.78
CA LEU A 123 18.77 -0.36 22.41
C LEU A 123 18.37 -1.75 21.91
N LEU A 124 17.07 -2.05 21.92
CA LEU A 124 16.53 -3.32 21.45
C LEU A 124 16.83 -3.55 19.96
N LEU A 125 16.69 -2.54 19.11
CA LEU A 125 17.09 -2.62 17.69
C LEU A 125 18.58 -2.94 17.52
N GLY A 126 19.45 -2.34 18.34
CA GLY A 126 20.88 -2.65 18.34
C GLY A 126 21.18 -4.11 18.70
N ILE A 127 20.47 -4.65 19.69
CA ILE A 127 20.61 -6.06 20.09
C ILE A 127 20.03 -7.00 19.01
N LEU A 128 18.88 -6.65 18.41
CA LEU A 128 18.29 -7.43 17.33
C LEU A 128 19.19 -7.48 16.08
N GLN A 129 19.90 -6.39 15.77
CA GLN A 129 20.89 -6.40 14.69
C GLN A 129 21.98 -7.44 14.96
N PHE A 130 22.44 -7.56 16.21
CA PHE A 130 23.39 -8.60 16.61
C PHE A 130 22.81 -10.01 16.41
N PHE A 131 21.55 -10.23 16.81
CA PHE A 131 20.89 -11.53 16.61
C PHE A 131 20.74 -11.90 15.13
N LEU A 132 20.45 -10.93 14.25
CA LEU A 132 20.35 -11.16 12.80
C LEU A 132 21.69 -11.36 12.10
N ASP A 133 22.77 -10.79 12.64
CA ASP A 133 24.10 -10.89 12.03
C ASP A 133 24.86 -12.13 12.50
N PHE A 134 24.68 -12.54 13.75
CA PHE A 134 25.46 -13.62 14.37
C PHE A 134 24.62 -14.80 14.89
N GLY A 135 23.30 -14.78 14.69
CA GLY A 135 22.39 -15.81 15.20
C GLY A 135 22.78 -17.23 14.81
N GLU A 136 23.28 -17.45 13.59
CA GLU A 136 23.74 -18.75 13.12
C GLU A 136 24.96 -19.27 13.91
N VAL A 137 25.90 -18.38 14.26
CA VAL A 137 27.12 -18.72 15.01
C VAL A 137 26.79 -19.20 16.42
N VAL A 138 25.78 -18.60 17.05
CA VAL A 138 25.34 -18.92 18.42
C VAL A 138 24.13 -19.85 18.48
N LEU A 139 23.66 -20.35 17.33
CA LEU A 139 22.44 -21.15 17.21
C LEU A 139 21.21 -20.48 17.87
N HIS A 140 21.13 -19.15 17.78
CA HIS A 140 20.01 -18.38 18.32
C HIS A 140 18.95 -18.18 17.25
N ASP A 141 17.72 -18.61 17.56
CA ASP A 141 16.54 -18.25 16.79
C ASP A 141 16.11 -16.81 17.11
N ALA A 142 16.23 -15.91 16.12
CA ALA A 142 15.86 -14.51 16.26
C ALA A 142 14.35 -14.26 16.14
N ASP A 143 13.56 -15.23 15.65
CA ASP A 143 12.12 -15.04 15.40
C ASP A 143 11.35 -14.61 16.66
N PRO A 144 11.48 -15.28 17.83
CA PRO A 144 10.75 -14.89 19.03
C PRO A 144 11.17 -13.49 19.52
N SER A 145 12.45 -13.14 19.37
CA SER A 145 12.99 -11.84 19.76
C SER A 145 12.44 -10.72 18.89
N LEU A 146 12.35 -10.93 17.56
CA LEU A 146 11.75 -9.98 16.62
C LEU A 146 10.26 -9.79 16.92
N HIS A 147 9.51 -10.88 17.10
CA HIS A 147 8.10 -10.84 17.49
C HIS A 147 7.89 -10.09 18.81
N THR A 148 8.74 -10.33 19.80
CA THR A 148 8.66 -9.67 21.12
C THR A 148 8.93 -8.17 21.01
N PHE A 149 9.92 -7.77 20.22
CA PHE A 149 10.19 -6.34 19.98
C PHE A 149 8.99 -5.65 19.32
N ILE A 150 8.46 -6.22 18.23
CA ILE A 150 7.35 -5.61 17.51
C ILE A 150 6.09 -5.56 18.40
N ARG A 151 5.77 -6.66 19.10
CA ARG A 151 4.55 -6.77 19.91
C ARG A 151 4.59 -5.97 21.21
N SER A 152 5.75 -5.89 21.86
CA SER A 152 5.85 -5.30 23.21
C SER A 152 6.46 -3.90 23.20
N CYS A 153 7.49 -3.66 22.38
CA CYS A 153 8.19 -2.38 22.33
C CYS A 153 7.58 -1.44 21.30
N LEU A 154 7.51 -1.88 20.05
CA LEU A 154 7.08 -1.01 18.95
C LEU A 154 5.62 -0.58 19.12
N SER A 155 4.75 -1.44 19.64
CA SER A 155 3.36 -1.11 19.97
C SER A 155 3.20 0.08 20.95
N ARG A 156 4.23 0.39 21.74
CA ARG A 156 4.23 1.48 22.73
C ARG A 156 5.08 2.68 22.33
N GLU A 157 6.13 2.44 21.55
CA GLU A 157 7.08 3.47 21.14
C GLU A 157 6.89 3.90 19.67
N PHE A 158 5.85 3.43 18.97
CA PHE A 158 5.59 3.83 17.57
C PHE A 158 5.44 5.34 17.39
N ALA A 159 5.03 6.05 18.44
CA ALA A 159 4.85 7.49 18.45
C ALA A 159 6.16 8.29 18.57
N ASP A 160 7.26 7.66 18.98
CA ASP A 160 8.59 8.30 19.02
C ASP A 160 9.18 8.34 17.59
N PRO A 161 9.43 9.54 17.02
CA PRO A 161 9.91 9.67 15.65
C PRO A 161 11.30 9.06 15.44
N ILE A 162 12.15 9.02 16.47
CA ILE A 162 13.50 8.48 16.36
C ILE A 162 13.43 6.94 16.31
N VAL A 163 12.62 6.34 17.17
CA VAL A 163 12.40 4.88 17.18
C VAL A 163 11.71 4.44 15.89
N ALA A 164 10.71 5.19 15.42
CA ALA A 164 10.01 4.88 14.17
C ALA A 164 10.94 4.93 12.95
N ALA A 165 11.77 5.98 12.84
CA ALA A 165 12.77 6.09 11.77
C ALA A 165 13.78 4.93 11.83
N ALA A 166 14.37 4.68 13.01
CA ALA A 166 15.35 3.62 13.19
C ALA A 166 14.76 2.23 12.91
N THR A 167 13.48 2.00 13.25
CA THR A 167 12.78 0.75 12.95
C THR A 167 12.62 0.56 11.44
N LEU A 168 12.17 1.58 10.70
CA LEU A 168 12.04 1.48 9.25
C LEU A 168 13.39 1.27 8.55
N ASP A 169 14.44 1.94 9.01
CA ASP A 169 15.80 1.75 8.49
C ASP A 169 16.31 0.33 8.78
N PHE A 170 16.09 -0.19 10.00
CA PHE A 170 16.42 -1.56 10.36
C PHE A 170 15.71 -2.59 9.47
N LEU A 171 14.41 -2.42 9.24
CA LEU A 171 13.63 -3.30 8.36
C LEU A 171 14.10 -3.22 6.90
N TYR A 172 14.49 -2.03 6.44
CA TYR A 172 15.00 -1.85 5.09
C TYR A 172 16.38 -2.50 4.89
N VAL A 173 17.33 -2.23 5.78
CA VAL A 173 18.70 -2.77 5.70
C VAL A 173 18.69 -4.30 5.75
N ASN A 174 17.85 -4.89 6.60
CA ASN A 174 17.78 -6.33 6.77
C ASN A 174 16.69 -7.01 5.91
N LYS A 175 16.05 -6.28 4.98
CA LYS A 175 14.88 -6.75 4.23
C LYS A 175 15.08 -8.14 3.60
N ASN A 176 16.20 -8.37 2.93
CA ASN A 176 16.45 -9.64 2.26
C ASN A 176 16.56 -10.80 3.25
N LYS A 177 17.29 -10.60 4.36
CA LYS A 177 17.40 -11.60 5.44
C LYS A 177 16.03 -11.88 6.05
N LEU A 178 15.27 -10.83 6.36
CA LEU A 178 13.93 -10.95 6.95
C LEU A 178 12.97 -11.70 6.02
N LEU A 179 12.97 -11.41 4.71
CA LEU A 179 12.08 -12.08 3.77
C LEU A 179 12.44 -13.56 3.53
N ILE A 180 13.72 -13.93 3.65
CA ILE A 180 14.17 -15.32 3.47
C ILE A 180 13.95 -16.12 4.76
N SER A 181 14.39 -15.59 5.90
CA SER A 181 14.41 -16.31 7.18
C SER A 181 13.10 -16.19 7.96
N PHE A 182 12.36 -15.08 7.82
CA PHE A 182 11.15 -14.78 8.60
C PHE A 182 10.02 -14.20 7.71
N PRO A 183 9.56 -14.95 6.69
CA PRO A 183 8.67 -14.41 5.64
C PRO A 183 7.33 -13.89 6.16
N ASN A 184 6.86 -14.36 7.32
CA ASN A 184 5.57 -13.98 7.91
C ASN A 184 5.64 -12.74 8.81
N LEU A 185 6.83 -12.33 9.25
CA LEU A 185 7.01 -11.25 10.23
C LEU A 185 6.42 -9.92 9.72
N LEU A 186 6.88 -9.46 8.55
CA LEU A 186 6.44 -8.21 7.95
C LEU A 186 4.95 -8.23 7.56
N PRO A 187 4.44 -9.28 6.88
CA PRO A 187 3.01 -9.45 6.61
C PRO A 187 2.12 -9.51 7.84
N GLN A 188 2.57 -10.07 8.95
CA GLN A 188 1.74 -10.18 10.15
C GLN A 188 1.62 -8.83 10.87
N PHE A 189 2.71 -8.07 10.93
CA PHE A 189 2.77 -6.83 11.71
C PHE A 189 2.61 -5.56 10.87
N PHE A 190 2.17 -5.67 9.62
CA PHE A 190 1.98 -4.51 8.75
C PHE A 190 1.09 -3.41 9.38
N PRO A 191 0.02 -3.68 10.16
CA PRO A 191 -0.79 -2.62 10.73
C PRO A 191 -0.02 -1.72 11.69
N LEU A 192 0.85 -2.31 12.52
CA LEU A 192 1.72 -1.56 13.43
C LEU A 192 2.80 -0.79 12.66
N ILE A 193 3.35 -1.38 11.59
CA ILE A 193 4.30 -0.68 10.72
C ILE A 193 3.62 0.52 10.02
N LEU A 194 2.33 0.41 9.66
CA LEU A 194 1.54 1.54 9.16
C LEU A 194 1.32 2.62 10.22
N LYS A 195 1.09 2.26 11.49
CA LYS A 195 1.00 3.22 12.61
C LYS A 195 2.24 4.12 12.70
N LEU A 196 3.44 3.58 12.43
CA LEU A 196 4.69 4.37 12.40
C LEU A 196 4.61 5.52 11.42
N THR A 197 4.16 5.25 10.19
CA THR A 197 4.00 6.29 9.16
C THR A 197 2.83 7.21 9.44
N ALA A 198 1.70 6.66 9.88
CA ALA A 198 0.49 7.45 10.16
C ALA A 198 0.76 8.50 11.24
N TRP A 199 1.50 8.14 12.30
CA TRP A 199 1.77 9.06 13.40
C TRP A 199 2.92 10.04 13.15
N ASN A 200 4.01 9.59 12.54
CA ASN A 200 5.23 10.40 12.37
C ASN A 200 5.27 11.20 11.06
N GLY A 201 4.27 11.03 10.19
CA GLY A 201 4.04 11.87 9.01
C GLY A 201 5.05 11.70 7.87
N GLY A 202 5.16 12.72 7.01
CA GLY A 202 5.84 12.66 5.72
C GLY A 202 7.35 12.45 5.75
N LYS A 203 8.01 12.66 6.89
CA LYS A 203 9.45 12.36 7.03
C LYS A 203 9.76 10.88 6.78
N LEU A 204 8.80 10.00 7.10
CA LEU A 204 8.96 8.55 6.98
C LEU A 204 8.39 7.97 5.68
N GLU A 205 7.84 8.78 4.78
CA GLU A 205 7.29 8.32 3.49
C GLU A 205 8.35 7.54 2.67
N LYS A 206 9.53 8.15 2.46
CA LYS A 206 10.59 7.55 1.64
C LYS A 206 11.16 6.26 2.25
N PRO A 207 11.51 6.21 3.55
CA PRO A 207 11.89 4.95 4.20
C PRO A 207 10.80 3.88 4.09
N PHE A 208 9.54 4.23 4.34
CA PHE A 208 8.44 3.28 4.32
C PHE A 208 8.20 2.69 2.92
N LEU A 209 8.26 3.49 1.86
CA LEU A 209 8.13 3.00 0.48
C LEU A 209 9.15 1.90 0.13
N LYS A 210 10.33 1.92 0.76
CA LYS A 210 11.35 0.87 0.56
C LYS A 210 11.01 -0.43 1.30
N VAL A 211 10.34 -0.33 2.44
CA VAL A 211 9.88 -1.45 3.27
C VAL A 211 8.58 -2.06 2.73
N LEU A 212 7.69 -1.24 2.14
CA LEU A 212 6.37 -1.63 1.65
C LEU A 212 6.34 -2.95 0.83
N PRO A 213 7.26 -3.23 -0.11
CA PRO A 213 7.24 -4.50 -0.84
C PRO A 213 7.39 -5.74 0.04
N GLY A 214 8.02 -5.61 1.22
CA GLY A 214 8.10 -6.71 2.18
C GLY A 214 6.81 -6.94 2.97
N LEU A 215 5.90 -5.96 2.98
CA LEU A 215 4.57 -6.09 3.59
C LEU A 215 3.59 -6.79 2.64
N VAL A 216 3.85 -6.82 1.34
CA VAL A 216 2.97 -7.40 0.31
C VAL A 216 3.28 -8.89 0.17
N SER A 217 2.46 -9.73 0.78
CA SER A 217 2.54 -11.19 0.69
C SER A 217 1.16 -11.78 0.41
N PRO A 218 1.02 -13.05 0.00
CA PRO A 218 -0.29 -13.66 -0.23
C PRO A 218 -1.26 -13.56 0.96
N GLY A 219 -0.76 -13.63 2.20
CA GLY A 219 -1.58 -13.54 3.41
C GLY A 219 -1.97 -12.10 3.78
N SER A 220 -1.14 -11.12 3.43
CA SER A 220 -1.38 -9.70 3.75
C SER A 220 -1.96 -8.89 2.59
N PHE A 221 -1.94 -9.41 1.36
CA PHE A 221 -2.29 -8.67 0.13
C PHE A 221 -3.67 -8.00 0.20
N LEU A 222 -4.73 -8.80 0.36
CA LEU A 222 -6.11 -8.30 0.45
C LEU A 222 -6.32 -7.36 1.65
N PRO A 223 -5.91 -7.69 2.89
CA PRO A 223 -6.11 -6.81 4.05
C PRO A 223 -5.25 -5.53 4.04
N LEU A 224 -4.10 -5.54 3.37
CA LEU A 224 -3.22 -4.37 3.28
C LEU A 224 -3.86 -3.24 2.46
N PHE A 225 -4.61 -3.58 1.41
CA PHE A 225 -5.24 -2.57 0.55
C PHE A 225 -6.20 -1.62 1.30
N PRO A 226 -7.23 -2.10 2.03
CA PRO A 226 -8.08 -1.23 2.84
C PRO A 226 -7.28 -0.45 3.88
N SER A 227 -6.25 -1.06 4.47
CA SER A 227 -5.37 -0.39 5.44
C SER A 227 -4.62 0.80 4.84
N LEU A 228 -4.09 0.67 3.63
CA LEU A 228 -3.43 1.76 2.90
C LEU A 228 -4.39 2.91 2.54
N MET A 229 -5.63 2.59 2.17
CA MET A 229 -6.66 3.60 1.91
C MET A 229 -7.20 4.26 3.19
N ASP A 230 -7.17 3.54 4.31
CA ASP A 230 -7.78 3.99 5.57
C ASP A 230 -6.75 4.65 6.49
N LEU A 231 -5.54 4.92 6.01
CA LEU A 231 -4.50 5.67 6.73
C LEU A 231 -5.03 6.99 7.33
N PRO A 232 -5.80 7.83 6.60
CA PRO A 232 -6.37 9.04 7.17
C PRO A 232 -7.29 8.77 8.38
N ILE A 233 -8.05 7.67 8.35
CA ILE A 233 -8.90 7.27 9.47
C ILE A 233 -8.06 6.82 10.66
N LEU A 234 -6.99 6.07 10.40
CA LEU A 234 -6.04 5.66 11.44
C LEU A 234 -5.45 6.87 12.17
N VAL A 235 -5.09 7.94 11.43
CA VAL A 235 -4.62 9.19 12.03
C VAL A 235 -5.69 9.82 12.91
N VAL A 236 -6.92 9.97 12.41
CA VAL A 236 -8.02 10.56 13.18
C VAL A 236 -8.30 9.77 14.46
N ALA A 237 -8.27 8.43 14.38
CA ALA A 237 -8.45 7.57 15.54
C ALA A 237 -7.31 7.74 16.56
N LEU A 238 -6.06 7.74 16.12
CA LEU A 238 -4.91 7.94 17.01
C LEU A 238 -4.92 9.32 17.68
N GLU A 239 -5.28 10.39 16.94
CA GLU A 239 -5.41 11.72 17.53
C GLU A 239 -6.57 11.81 18.52
N LYS A 240 -7.65 11.05 18.31
CA LYS A 240 -8.74 10.97 19.29
C LYS A 240 -8.26 10.31 20.59
N VAL A 241 -7.46 9.25 20.50
CA VAL A 241 -6.85 8.60 21.68
C VAL A 241 -5.89 9.54 22.40
N GLU A 242 -5.05 10.29 21.67
CA GLU A 242 -4.14 11.26 22.27
C GLU A 242 -4.91 12.35 23.05
N ARG A 243 -6.01 12.85 22.49
CA ARG A 243 -6.87 13.83 23.18
C ARG A 243 -7.55 13.26 24.42
N SER A 244 -7.90 11.97 24.44
CA SER A 244 -8.57 11.34 25.59
C SER A 244 -7.62 10.83 26.66
N SER A 245 -6.39 10.47 26.31
CA SER A 245 -5.48 9.68 27.17
C SER A 245 -4.10 10.32 27.36
N GLY A 246 -3.83 11.47 26.75
CA GLY A 246 -2.53 12.13 26.78
C GLY A 246 -1.54 11.55 25.77
N SER A 247 -0.24 11.78 25.99
CA SER A 247 0.83 11.36 25.06
C SER A 247 0.76 9.87 24.74
N LEU A 248 0.84 9.52 23.46
CA LEU A 248 0.89 8.13 22.98
C LEU A 248 2.27 7.47 23.17
N VAL A 249 3.30 8.24 23.53
CA VAL A 249 4.66 7.72 23.74
C VAL A 249 4.71 6.93 25.05
N GLY A 250 5.05 5.64 24.97
CA GLY A 250 5.24 4.77 26.14
C GLY A 250 3.95 4.12 26.65
N ASN A 251 2.77 4.57 26.20
CA ASN A 251 1.48 4.02 26.60
C ASN A 251 1.04 2.89 25.66
N ASN A 252 0.64 1.75 26.22
CA ASN A 252 0.04 0.70 25.41
C ASN A 252 -1.44 1.04 25.16
N ILE A 253 -1.84 1.16 23.89
CA ILE A 253 -3.23 1.45 23.54
C ILE A 253 -4.17 0.36 24.10
N ALA A 254 -3.71 -0.89 24.19
CA ALA A 254 -4.46 -1.99 24.79
C ALA A 254 -4.72 -1.84 26.30
N SER A 255 -3.83 -1.19 27.07
CA SER A 255 -4.06 -0.96 28.51
C SER A 255 -5.06 0.18 28.77
N ILE A 256 -5.14 1.16 27.86
CA ILE A 256 -6.13 2.24 27.91
C ILE A 256 -7.56 1.67 27.77
N GLN A 257 -7.73 0.56 27.03
CA GLN A 257 -9.04 -0.11 26.89
C GLN A 257 -9.51 -0.81 28.17
N LYS A 258 -8.59 -1.13 29.10
CA LYS A 258 -8.87 -1.99 30.27
C LYS A 258 -9.23 -1.19 31.53
N SER A 259 -9.06 0.13 31.54
CA SER A 259 -9.12 0.95 32.77
C SER A 259 -10.50 1.47 33.18
N LYS A 260 -11.57 1.35 32.36
CA LYS A 260 -12.91 1.81 32.77
C LYS A 260 -13.64 0.92 33.78
N ALA A 261 -13.28 -0.36 33.88
CA ALA A 261 -13.89 -1.27 34.86
C ALA A 261 -13.57 -0.93 36.34
N PRO A 262 -12.31 -0.60 36.71
CA PRO A 262 -11.99 -0.23 38.09
C PRO A 262 -12.51 1.16 38.49
N GLU A 263 -12.58 2.14 37.58
CA GLU A 263 -13.14 3.47 37.89
C GLU A 263 -14.64 3.43 38.14
N MET A 264 -15.39 2.62 37.36
CA MET A 264 -16.83 2.43 37.56
C MET A 264 -17.12 1.67 38.86
N LEU A 265 -16.25 0.75 39.28
CA LEU A 265 -16.31 0.11 40.59
C LEU A 265 -15.99 1.07 41.73
N LEU A 266 -14.97 1.93 41.58
CA LEU A 266 -14.65 2.98 42.56
C LEU A 266 -15.78 4.00 42.71
N ALA A 267 -16.41 4.41 41.60
CA ALA A 267 -17.56 5.31 41.61
C ALA A 267 -18.80 4.67 42.25
N LEU A 268 -19.06 3.38 41.98
CA LEU A 268 -20.15 2.63 42.63
C LEU A 268 -19.87 2.38 44.12
N MET A 269 -18.61 2.19 44.50
CA MET A 269 -18.21 2.08 45.90
C MET A 269 -18.32 3.42 46.64
N ASP A 270 -17.97 4.53 46.00
CA ASP A 270 -18.17 5.88 46.54
C ASP A 270 -19.66 6.24 46.64
N GLU A 271 -20.50 5.86 45.68
CA GLU A 271 -21.96 6.05 45.73
C GLU A 271 -22.59 5.24 46.87
N ALA A 272 -22.16 3.98 47.05
CA ALA A 272 -22.60 3.13 48.16
C ALA A 272 -22.11 3.60 49.54
N TYR A 273 -21.00 4.34 49.60
CA TYR A 273 -20.39 4.80 50.86
C TYR A 273 -20.79 6.23 51.25
N THR A 274 -21.11 7.09 50.28
CA THR A 274 -21.49 8.50 50.51
C THR A 274 -22.99 8.74 50.49
N GLY A 275 -23.79 7.80 49.97
CA GLY A 275 -25.26 7.85 50.04
C GLY A 275 -25.90 9.01 49.25
N THR A 276 -25.14 9.76 48.45
CA THR A 276 -25.66 10.84 47.62
C THR A 276 -26.28 10.27 46.35
N THR A 277 -27.59 10.02 46.38
CA THR A 277 -28.39 9.97 45.15
C THR A 277 -28.29 11.33 44.47
N ILE A 278 -27.91 11.37 43.19
CA ILE A 278 -28.04 12.58 42.37
C ILE A 278 -29.55 12.89 42.28
N GLY A 279 -30.01 13.74 43.20
CA GLY A 279 -31.35 14.29 43.21
C GLY A 279 -31.51 15.34 42.13
N GLU A 280 -32.66 15.27 41.48
CA GLU A 280 -33.21 16.26 40.54
C GLU A 280 -32.86 17.71 40.90
N ARG A 281 -32.14 18.40 40.01
CA ARG A 281 -32.12 19.86 39.95
C ARG A 281 -32.26 20.29 38.49
N GLY A 282 -33.41 20.88 38.19
CA GLY A 282 -33.78 21.25 36.83
C GLY A 282 -33.02 22.43 36.25
N GLY A 283 -33.12 22.51 34.91
CA GLY A 283 -33.07 23.74 34.11
C GLY A 283 -31.76 24.50 34.07
N ASP A 284 -30.90 24.16 33.11
CA ASP A 284 -30.39 25.15 32.16
C ASP A 284 -29.93 24.43 30.88
N GLU A 285 -30.62 24.73 29.78
CA GLU A 285 -30.23 24.37 28.43
C GLU A 285 -28.89 25.04 28.11
N SER A 286 -27.80 24.27 28.15
CA SER A 286 -26.55 24.66 27.52
C SER A 286 -26.02 23.49 26.70
N GLU A 287 -25.75 23.78 25.44
CA GLU A 287 -25.48 22.87 24.35
C GLU A 287 -24.45 21.78 24.72
N GLU A 288 -24.93 20.54 24.86
CA GLU A 288 -24.07 19.36 24.86
C GLU A 288 -23.42 19.22 23.46
N SER A 289 -22.25 19.82 23.32
CA SER A 289 -21.26 19.44 22.31
C SER A 289 -21.02 17.93 22.41
N SER A 290 -21.61 17.17 21.48
CA SER A 290 -21.42 15.76 21.17
C SER A 290 -20.15 15.14 21.81
N THR A 291 -20.28 14.61 23.02
CA THR A 291 -19.25 13.78 23.64
C THR A 291 -19.31 12.41 22.98
N ILE A 292 -18.67 12.29 21.81
CA ILE A 292 -18.55 11.01 21.09
C ILE A 292 -17.74 10.05 21.97
N ASN A 293 -18.47 9.19 22.68
CA ASN A 293 -17.98 8.20 23.62
C ASN A 293 -16.72 7.49 23.09
N VAL A 294 -15.64 7.48 23.88
CA VAL A 294 -14.36 6.79 23.57
C VAL A 294 -14.55 5.26 23.47
N ALA A 295 -15.71 4.75 23.86
CA ALA A 295 -16.10 3.36 23.87
C ALA A 295 -16.82 2.87 22.60
N ASP A 296 -16.66 3.54 21.45
CA ASP A 296 -17.21 3.02 20.20
C ASP A 296 -16.40 1.76 19.78
N PRO A 297 -17.01 0.56 19.76
CA PRO A 297 -16.30 -0.72 19.56
C PRO A 297 -15.45 -0.75 18.28
N LEU A 298 -15.83 0.04 17.27
CA LEU A 298 -15.17 0.14 15.96
C LEU A 298 -13.85 0.93 16.01
N PHE A 299 -13.75 1.93 16.90
CA PHE A 299 -12.48 2.64 17.13
C PHE A 299 -11.47 1.76 17.84
N LEU A 300 -11.96 0.95 18.79
CA LEU A 300 -11.14 -0.03 19.48
C LEU A 300 -10.70 -1.15 18.53
N GLU A 301 -11.52 -1.50 17.54
CA GLU A 301 -11.15 -2.45 16.46
C GLU A 301 -10.04 -1.90 15.56
N LEU A 302 -10.14 -0.63 15.12
CA LEU A 302 -9.10 0.03 14.32
C LEU A 302 -7.75 0.19 15.07
N LEU A 303 -7.81 0.21 16.40
CA LEU A 303 -6.67 0.48 17.28
C LEU A 303 -6.12 -0.77 17.97
N LYS A 304 -6.86 -1.88 17.98
CA LYS A 304 -6.41 -3.16 18.53
C LYS A 304 -5.07 -3.51 17.90
N ASP A 305 -4.18 -4.09 18.69
CA ASP A 305 -3.00 -4.73 18.14
C ASP A 305 -3.50 -6.00 17.44
N GLU A 306 -3.75 -5.85 16.14
CA GLU A 306 -4.37 -6.80 15.20
C GLU A 306 -3.48 -8.03 14.92
N ASN A 307 -3.00 -8.68 15.99
CA ASN A 307 -2.22 -9.91 15.92
C ASN A 307 -3.07 -11.17 15.60
N ASP A 308 -4.40 -11.06 15.61
CA ASP A 308 -5.36 -12.17 15.44
C ASP A 308 -6.22 -12.06 14.16
N GLY A 309 -5.82 -11.23 13.20
CA GLY A 309 -6.48 -11.09 11.90
C GLY A 309 -7.38 -9.87 11.80
N LEU A 310 -7.49 -9.34 10.58
CA LEU A 310 -8.28 -8.14 10.28
C LEU A 310 -9.72 -8.54 10.02
N VAL A 311 -10.64 -8.03 10.85
CA VAL A 311 -12.07 -8.07 10.56
C VAL A 311 -12.37 -7.03 9.47
N GLU A 312 -13.24 -7.41 8.54
CA GLU A 312 -13.66 -6.56 7.42
C GLU A 312 -14.30 -5.26 7.94
N ARG A 313 -13.76 -4.11 7.54
CA ARG A 313 -14.16 -2.80 8.05
C ARG A 313 -15.48 -2.35 7.42
N HIS A 314 -16.53 -2.25 8.23
CA HIS A 314 -17.85 -1.85 7.78
C HIS A 314 -17.99 -0.32 7.76
N TRP A 315 -17.68 0.29 6.61
CA TRP A 315 -17.82 1.74 6.36
C TRP A 315 -19.26 2.27 6.49
N THR A 316 -20.24 1.38 6.50
CA THR A 316 -21.66 1.68 6.70
C THR A 316 -22.05 1.81 8.18
N SER A 317 -21.09 1.63 9.10
CA SER A 317 -21.37 1.77 10.53
C SER A 317 -21.64 3.23 10.94
N PRO A 318 -22.61 3.48 11.83
CA PRO A 318 -22.93 4.83 12.32
C PRO A 318 -21.73 5.56 12.95
N GLY A 319 -20.84 4.81 13.62
CA GLY A 319 -19.65 5.36 14.29
C GLY A 319 -18.63 5.95 13.32
N ILE A 320 -18.32 5.25 12.23
CA ILE A 320 -17.42 5.76 11.18
C ILE A 320 -18.06 6.96 10.49
N ALA A 321 -19.36 6.89 10.17
CA ALA A 321 -20.08 8.00 9.55
C ALA A 321 -20.02 9.28 10.41
N ALA A 322 -20.24 9.16 11.72
CA ALA A 322 -20.16 10.29 12.66
C ALA A 322 -18.75 10.90 12.70
N VAL A 323 -17.69 10.09 12.68
CA VAL A 323 -16.32 10.60 12.69
C VAL A 323 -15.90 11.21 11.37
N LEU A 324 -16.35 10.68 10.22
CA LEU A 324 -16.11 11.33 8.94
C LEU A 324 -16.81 12.70 8.86
N GLN A 325 -18.02 12.81 9.42
CA GLN A 325 -18.72 14.12 9.52
C GLN A 325 -18.00 15.07 10.47
N ALA A 326 -17.53 14.60 11.63
CA ALA A 326 -16.75 15.41 12.56
C ALA A 326 -15.42 15.88 11.94
N ALA A 327 -14.70 14.98 11.25
CA ALA A 327 -13.44 15.28 10.58
C ALA A 327 -13.60 16.29 9.44
N LYS A 328 -14.75 16.28 8.75
CA LYS A 328 -15.08 17.26 7.72
C LYS A 328 -15.28 18.67 8.30
N ASN A 329 -15.80 18.77 9.52
CA ASN A 329 -16.15 20.05 10.15
C ASN A 329 -15.02 20.63 11.02
N SER A 330 -14.05 19.81 11.44
CA SER A 330 -12.91 20.23 12.24
C SER A 330 -11.72 20.74 11.40
N PRO A 331 -10.90 21.67 11.91
CA PRO A 331 -9.63 22.03 11.26
C PRO A 331 -8.70 20.81 11.18
N GLN A 332 -8.27 20.47 9.97
CA GLN A 332 -7.39 19.32 9.74
C GLN A 332 -5.99 19.56 10.36
N SER A 333 -5.48 18.58 11.09
CA SER A 333 -4.12 18.59 11.61
C SER A 333 -3.09 18.53 10.49
N ASP A 334 -1.88 19.03 10.73
CA ASP A 334 -0.80 18.96 9.74
C ASP A 334 -0.38 17.53 9.42
N ARG A 335 -0.51 16.63 10.41
CA ARG A 335 -0.30 15.18 10.25
C ARG A 335 -1.32 14.59 9.27
N LEU A 336 -2.62 14.91 9.45
CA LEU A 336 -3.67 14.44 8.56
C LEU A 336 -3.46 14.96 7.13
N LYS A 337 -3.12 16.24 6.95
CA LYS A 337 -2.81 16.81 5.62
C LYS A 337 -1.65 16.09 4.93
N GLN A 338 -0.59 15.76 5.67
CA GLN A 338 0.53 15.00 5.12
C GLN A 338 0.08 13.60 4.69
N ILE A 339 -0.69 12.91 5.53
CA ILE A 339 -1.15 11.55 5.25
C ILE A 339 -2.14 11.48 4.08
N LEU A 340 -3.01 12.48 3.92
CA LEU A 340 -3.87 12.61 2.74
C LEU A 340 -3.06 12.70 1.44
N ASN A 341 -1.86 13.28 1.47
CA ASN A 341 -0.97 13.34 0.30
C ASN A 341 -0.13 12.06 0.11
N ILE A 342 0.21 11.36 1.19
CA ILE A 342 1.07 10.16 1.17
C ILE A 342 0.29 8.91 0.77
N ALA A 343 -0.92 8.72 1.30
CA ALA A 343 -1.71 7.51 1.10
C ALA A 343 -1.93 7.17 -0.41
N PRO A 344 -2.26 8.11 -1.31
CA PRO A 344 -2.36 7.81 -2.74
C PRO A 344 -1.05 7.31 -3.35
N ARG A 345 0.11 7.79 -2.90
CA ARG A 345 1.43 7.35 -3.37
C ARG A 345 1.78 5.95 -2.87
N LEU A 346 1.39 5.63 -1.63
CA LEU A 346 1.53 4.26 -1.11
C LEU A 346 0.64 3.27 -1.87
N LEU A 347 -0.58 3.68 -2.24
CA LEU A 347 -1.47 2.88 -3.08
C LEU A 347 -0.89 2.65 -4.47
N ASP A 348 -0.28 3.67 -5.09
CA ASP A 348 0.40 3.54 -6.37
C ASP A 348 1.55 2.54 -6.33
N ALA A 349 2.39 2.59 -5.28
CA ALA A 349 3.43 1.61 -5.05
C ALA A 349 2.86 0.20 -4.84
N TYR A 350 1.81 0.06 -4.03
CA TYR A 350 1.12 -1.21 -3.80
C TYR A 350 0.55 -1.79 -5.11
N PHE A 351 -0.10 -0.98 -5.93
CA PHE A 351 -0.66 -1.39 -7.22
C PHE A 351 0.42 -1.77 -8.23
N THR A 352 1.54 -1.04 -8.25
CA THR A 352 2.70 -1.39 -9.09
C THR A 352 3.25 -2.76 -8.71
N ILE A 353 3.40 -3.04 -7.41
CA ILE A 353 3.84 -4.35 -6.91
C ILE A 353 2.81 -5.42 -7.26
N ALA A 354 1.52 -5.15 -7.06
CA ALA A 354 0.43 -6.08 -7.36
C ALA A 354 0.40 -6.47 -8.85
N LEU A 355 0.53 -5.49 -9.76
CA LEU A 355 0.54 -5.74 -11.20
C LEU A 355 1.76 -6.54 -11.66
N ARG A 356 2.90 -6.44 -10.95
CA ARG A 356 4.13 -7.17 -11.27
C ARG A 356 4.15 -8.58 -10.67
N ASP A 357 3.83 -8.69 -9.38
CA ASP A 357 4.17 -9.87 -8.57
C ASP A 357 2.93 -10.70 -8.16
N ALA A 358 1.73 -10.11 -8.11
CA ALA A 358 0.54 -10.83 -7.65
C ALA A 358 -0.02 -11.77 -8.74
N ASN A 359 -0.57 -12.90 -8.29
CA ASN A 359 -1.26 -13.87 -9.14
C ASN A 359 -2.67 -13.37 -9.53
N SER A 360 -3.21 -13.93 -10.61
CA SER A 360 -4.52 -13.51 -11.12
C SER A 360 -5.66 -13.78 -10.13
N SER A 361 -5.55 -14.79 -9.25
CA SER A 361 -6.57 -15.07 -8.23
C SER A 361 -6.65 -14.00 -7.15
N LEU A 362 -5.50 -13.51 -6.65
CA LEU A 362 -5.48 -12.41 -5.67
C LEU A 362 -6.00 -11.11 -6.29
N ILE A 363 -5.63 -10.83 -7.55
CA ILE A 363 -6.16 -9.68 -8.29
C ILE A 363 -7.68 -9.80 -8.48
N CYS A 364 -8.17 -11.00 -8.84
CA CYS A 364 -9.59 -11.29 -8.96
C CYS A 364 -10.34 -11.04 -7.64
N ALA A 365 -9.77 -11.42 -6.50
CA ALA A 365 -10.35 -11.17 -5.18
C ALA A 365 -10.30 -9.69 -4.78
N LEU A 366 -9.28 -8.95 -5.22
CA LEU A 366 -9.10 -7.53 -4.90
C LEU A 366 -10.10 -6.63 -5.65
N ILE A 367 -10.38 -6.90 -6.93
CA ILE A 367 -11.21 -6.01 -7.77
C ILE A 367 -12.60 -5.70 -7.16
N PRO A 368 -13.38 -6.67 -6.66
CA PRO A 368 -14.65 -6.38 -5.97
C PRO A 368 -14.51 -5.46 -4.75
N ILE A 369 -13.40 -5.58 -4.00
CA ILE A 369 -13.08 -4.71 -2.87
C ILE A 369 -12.86 -3.27 -3.38
N LEU A 370 -12.11 -3.09 -4.48
CA LEU A 370 -11.92 -1.78 -5.12
C LEU A 370 -13.25 -1.15 -5.56
N MET A 371 -14.09 -1.93 -6.23
CA MET A 371 -15.40 -1.48 -6.72
C MET A 371 -16.29 -1.00 -5.58
N THR A 372 -16.22 -1.64 -4.41
CA THR A 372 -17.02 -1.28 -3.24
C THR A 372 -16.49 -0.04 -2.54
N ARG A 373 -15.17 0.09 -2.49
CA ARG A 373 -14.50 1.17 -1.76
C ARG A 373 -14.46 2.50 -2.51
N ILE A 374 -14.77 2.54 -3.80
CA ILE A 374 -14.76 3.79 -4.60
C ILE A 374 -15.71 4.88 -4.07
N SER A 375 -16.81 4.47 -3.44
CA SER A 375 -17.79 5.35 -2.80
C SER A 375 -17.59 5.53 -1.29
N ALA A 376 -16.66 4.79 -0.68
CA ALA A 376 -16.40 4.76 0.75
C ALA A 376 -14.94 5.18 1.03
N LEU A 377 -14.69 6.48 0.92
CA LEU A 377 -13.39 7.13 1.09
C LEU A 377 -13.47 8.22 2.15
N PHE A 378 -12.31 8.61 2.68
CA PHE A 378 -12.21 9.75 3.58
C PHE A 378 -12.64 11.06 2.88
N PRO A 379 -13.44 11.93 3.51
CA PRO A 379 -14.07 13.08 2.88
C PRO A 379 -13.11 14.27 2.68
N ASP A 380 -12.12 14.11 1.80
CA ASP A 380 -11.25 15.17 1.31
C ASP A 380 -11.22 15.16 -0.22
N GLN A 381 -11.48 16.30 -0.87
CA GLN A 381 -11.71 16.34 -2.32
C GLN A 381 -10.50 15.90 -3.14
N ASN A 382 -9.29 16.37 -2.77
CA ASN A 382 -8.06 16.04 -3.48
C ASN A 382 -7.72 14.57 -3.28
N TYR A 383 -7.80 14.09 -2.04
CA TYR A 383 -7.59 12.69 -1.70
C TYR A 383 -8.56 11.76 -2.46
N MET A 384 -9.86 12.07 -2.43
CA MET A 384 -10.89 11.28 -3.11
C MET A 384 -10.63 11.20 -4.61
N TYR A 385 -10.27 12.32 -5.24
CA TYR A 385 -9.94 12.34 -6.67
C TYR A 385 -8.73 11.45 -6.98
N GLU A 386 -7.62 11.65 -6.27
CA GLU A 386 -6.36 10.93 -6.48
C GLU A 386 -6.51 9.43 -6.23
N VAL A 387 -7.21 9.01 -5.17
CA VAL A 387 -7.45 7.60 -4.88
C VAL A 387 -8.36 6.98 -5.94
N ARG A 388 -9.51 7.59 -6.25
CA ARG A 388 -10.44 7.05 -7.26
C ARG A 388 -9.77 6.84 -8.60
N ARG A 389 -8.97 7.82 -9.03
CA ARG A 389 -8.18 7.73 -10.26
C ARG A 389 -7.28 6.48 -10.24
N ARG A 390 -6.49 6.28 -9.19
CA ARG A 390 -5.60 5.10 -9.05
C ARG A 390 -6.36 3.78 -8.99
N LEU A 391 -7.51 3.73 -8.31
CA LEU A 391 -8.36 2.54 -8.28
C LEU A 391 -8.81 2.15 -9.69
N LEU A 392 -9.31 3.13 -10.46
CA LEU A 392 -9.77 2.91 -11.83
C LEU A 392 -8.62 2.51 -12.76
N GLU A 393 -7.48 3.21 -12.71
CA GLU A 393 -6.28 2.91 -13.49
C GLU A 393 -5.78 1.48 -13.20
N PHE A 394 -5.71 1.07 -11.93
CA PHE A 394 -5.32 -0.28 -11.55
C PHE A 394 -6.30 -1.34 -12.07
N MET A 395 -7.62 -1.14 -11.93
CA MET A 395 -8.61 -2.10 -12.44
C MET A 395 -8.49 -2.28 -13.95
N LEU A 396 -8.32 -1.19 -14.71
CA LEU A 396 -8.11 -1.27 -16.15
C LEU A 396 -6.81 -1.99 -16.51
N ALA A 397 -5.71 -1.69 -15.81
CA ALA A 397 -4.43 -2.37 -16.00
C ALA A 397 -4.51 -3.87 -15.64
N ALA A 398 -5.29 -4.24 -14.63
CA ALA A 398 -5.54 -5.62 -14.24
C ALA A 398 -6.33 -6.38 -15.33
N PHE A 399 -7.40 -5.79 -15.87
CA PHE A 399 -8.14 -6.38 -17.00
C PHE A 399 -7.29 -6.46 -18.26
N HIS A 400 -6.41 -5.48 -18.49
CA HIS A 400 -5.46 -5.53 -19.60
C HIS A 400 -4.44 -6.67 -19.47
N ARG A 401 -3.89 -6.84 -18.26
CA ARG A 401 -2.94 -7.92 -17.96
C ARG A 401 -3.60 -9.31 -18.06
N SER A 402 -4.87 -9.43 -17.66
CA SER A 402 -5.58 -10.70 -17.63
C SER A 402 -7.07 -10.53 -17.98
N PRO A 403 -7.43 -10.57 -19.28
CA PRO A 403 -8.82 -10.47 -19.74
C PRO A 403 -9.75 -11.54 -19.16
N ASP A 404 -9.23 -12.73 -18.84
CA ASP A 404 -9.97 -13.84 -18.22
C ASP A 404 -10.55 -13.50 -16.84
N LEU A 405 -10.16 -12.37 -16.23
CA LEU A 405 -10.77 -11.88 -14.99
C LEU A 405 -12.22 -11.40 -15.19
N ILE A 406 -12.56 -10.88 -16.37
CA ILE A 406 -13.89 -10.34 -16.67
C ILE A 406 -15.01 -11.38 -16.49
N PRO A 407 -14.92 -12.60 -17.07
CA PRO A 407 -15.95 -13.61 -16.91
C PRO A 407 -16.04 -14.11 -15.46
N LEU A 408 -14.92 -14.16 -14.73
CA LEU A 408 -14.92 -14.51 -13.30
C LEU A 408 -15.63 -13.44 -12.45
N LEU A 409 -15.47 -12.17 -12.83
CA LEU A 409 -16.04 -11.01 -12.16
C LEU A 409 -17.39 -10.56 -12.72
N LYS A 410 -18.03 -11.36 -13.58
CA LYS A 410 -19.29 -10.99 -14.25
C LYS A 410 -20.37 -10.52 -13.27
N LYS A 411 -20.55 -11.22 -12.15
CA LYS A 411 -21.56 -10.90 -11.13
C LYS A 411 -21.29 -9.54 -10.47
N PRO A 412 -20.10 -9.30 -9.88
CA PRO A 412 -19.72 -7.96 -9.40
C PRO A 412 -19.86 -6.85 -10.44
N ILE A 413 -19.49 -7.12 -11.70
CA ILE A 413 -19.60 -6.13 -12.78
C ILE A 413 -21.07 -5.77 -13.03
N ILE A 414 -21.94 -6.76 -13.19
CA ILE A 414 -23.37 -6.57 -13.44
C ILE A 414 -24.03 -5.78 -12.29
N ASP A 415 -23.72 -6.13 -11.04
CA ASP A 415 -24.22 -5.39 -9.86
C ASP A 415 -23.81 -3.91 -9.89
N ARG A 416 -22.55 -3.62 -10.23
CA ARG A 416 -22.05 -2.24 -10.29
C ARG A 416 -22.63 -1.46 -11.48
N LEU A 417 -22.94 -2.11 -12.59
CA LEU A 417 -23.65 -1.50 -13.71
C LEU A 417 -25.11 -1.17 -13.37
N GLY A 418 -25.79 -2.02 -12.60
CA GLY A 418 -27.15 -1.74 -12.14
C GLY A 418 -27.24 -0.51 -11.22
N ASN A 419 -26.20 -0.26 -10.43
CA ASN A 419 -26.13 0.87 -9.48
C ASN A 419 -25.43 2.12 -10.06
N ALA A 420 -25.28 2.21 -11.39
CA ALA A 420 -24.42 3.22 -12.02
C ALA A 420 -24.89 4.68 -11.81
N TYR A 421 -26.17 4.91 -11.53
CA TYR A 421 -26.77 6.25 -11.45
C TYR A 421 -26.92 6.81 -10.03
N ASP A 422 -26.55 6.05 -8.99
CA ASP A 422 -26.73 6.52 -7.61
C ASP A 422 -25.81 7.71 -7.28
N SER A 423 -24.59 7.70 -7.83
CA SER A 423 -23.59 8.74 -7.59
C SER A 423 -22.64 8.89 -8.78
N THR A 424 -22.02 10.07 -8.91
CA THR A 424 -21.06 10.37 -9.99
C THR A 424 -19.90 9.37 -10.02
N GLU A 425 -19.44 8.93 -8.85
CA GLU A 425 -18.38 7.93 -8.71
C GLU A 425 -18.76 6.57 -9.28
N LYS A 426 -19.99 6.12 -8.99
CA LYS A 426 -20.49 4.86 -9.52
C LYS A 426 -20.68 4.94 -11.03
N THR A 427 -21.06 6.12 -11.55
CA THR A 427 -21.12 6.36 -12.99
C THR A 427 -19.74 6.25 -13.64
N GLU A 428 -18.70 6.87 -13.06
CA GLU A 428 -17.34 6.75 -13.59
C GLU A 428 -16.82 5.31 -13.52
N LEU A 429 -17.11 4.57 -12.45
CA LEU A 429 -16.80 3.14 -12.38
C LEU A 429 -17.51 2.35 -13.50
N ALA A 430 -18.81 2.56 -13.66
CA ALA A 430 -19.61 1.89 -14.67
C ALA A 430 -19.10 2.17 -16.10
N LEU A 431 -18.64 3.39 -16.37
CA LEU A 431 -17.99 3.74 -17.64
C LEU A 431 -16.74 2.88 -17.90
N GLN A 432 -15.85 2.75 -16.91
CA GLN A 432 -14.64 1.94 -17.06
C GLN A 432 -14.94 0.45 -17.20
N LEU A 433 -15.95 -0.05 -16.48
CA LEU A 433 -16.39 -1.44 -16.59
C LEU A 433 -17.02 -1.71 -17.97
N CYS A 434 -17.86 -0.82 -18.48
CA CYS A 434 -18.41 -0.92 -19.83
C CYS A 434 -17.30 -0.96 -20.88
N TRP A 435 -16.29 -0.08 -20.75
CA TRP A 435 -15.15 -0.05 -21.64
C TRP A 435 -14.38 -1.38 -21.59
N ALA A 436 -14.05 -1.88 -20.41
CA ALA A 436 -13.30 -3.13 -20.24
C ALA A 436 -14.07 -4.34 -20.81
N VAL A 437 -15.38 -4.43 -20.55
CA VAL A 437 -16.24 -5.50 -21.10
C VAL A 437 -16.24 -5.47 -22.62
N GLY A 438 -16.38 -4.28 -23.23
CA GLY A 438 -16.35 -4.12 -24.68
C GLY A 438 -14.98 -4.42 -25.29
N GLU A 439 -13.91 -3.83 -24.74
CA GLU A 439 -12.55 -3.94 -25.27
C GLU A 439 -12.03 -5.39 -25.32
N TYR A 440 -12.35 -6.16 -24.29
CA TYR A 440 -11.87 -7.54 -24.16
C TYR A 440 -12.94 -8.57 -24.53
N GLY A 441 -14.03 -8.15 -25.18
CA GLY A 441 -15.09 -9.06 -25.63
C GLY A 441 -15.66 -9.95 -24.52
N GLY A 442 -15.81 -9.43 -23.29
CA GLY A 442 -16.31 -10.21 -22.16
C GLY A 442 -15.34 -11.28 -21.61
N GLY A 443 -14.05 -11.18 -21.93
CA GLY A 443 -13.00 -12.10 -21.50
C GLY A 443 -12.31 -12.87 -22.63
N GLY A 444 -12.79 -12.71 -23.87
CA GLY A 444 -12.25 -13.38 -25.05
C GLY A 444 -13.23 -14.36 -25.71
N PRO A 445 -12.82 -15.02 -26.80
CA PRO A 445 -13.71 -15.82 -27.66
C PRO A 445 -14.22 -17.12 -26.99
N THR A 446 -13.55 -17.58 -25.94
CA THR A 446 -13.89 -18.81 -25.20
C THR A 446 -15.05 -18.61 -24.22
N HIS A 447 -15.32 -17.37 -23.79
CA HIS A 447 -16.24 -17.07 -22.69
C HIS A 447 -17.63 -16.60 -23.17
N LYS A 448 -18.23 -17.35 -24.10
CA LYS A 448 -19.50 -16.97 -24.76
C LYS A 448 -20.67 -16.75 -23.79
N ASP A 449 -20.80 -17.60 -22.77
CA ASP A 449 -21.91 -17.50 -21.82
C ASP A 449 -21.79 -16.27 -20.92
N ALA A 450 -20.59 -15.98 -20.44
CA ALA A 450 -20.32 -14.75 -19.68
C ALA A 450 -20.55 -13.50 -20.54
N ALA A 451 -20.11 -13.51 -21.80
CA ALA A 451 -20.33 -12.42 -22.74
C ALA A 451 -21.83 -12.18 -23.00
N ARG A 452 -22.64 -13.25 -23.09
CA ARG A 452 -24.10 -13.16 -23.25
C ARG A 452 -24.78 -12.52 -22.03
N GLU A 453 -24.42 -12.93 -20.82
CA GLU A 453 -24.97 -12.35 -19.57
C GLU A 453 -24.57 -10.88 -19.41
N LEU A 454 -23.31 -10.54 -19.72
CA LEU A 454 -22.84 -9.16 -19.70
C LEU A 454 -23.57 -8.30 -20.75
N PHE A 455 -23.79 -8.85 -21.95
CA PHE A 455 -24.57 -8.20 -22.99
C PHE A 455 -26.02 -7.95 -22.53
N GLU A 456 -26.65 -8.93 -21.89
CA GLU A 456 -28.01 -8.81 -21.34
C GLU A 456 -28.11 -7.69 -20.31
N SER A 457 -27.14 -7.59 -19.40
CA SER A 457 -27.07 -6.50 -18.42
C SER A 457 -26.90 -5.13 -19.09
N LEU A 458 -26.04 -5.01 -20.10
CA LEU A 458 -25.86 -3.77 -20.86
C LEU A 458 -27.11 -3.40 -21.67
N GLU A 459 -27.78 -4.38 -22.26
CA GLU A 459 -29.03 -4.19 -23.00
C GLU A 459 -30.17 -3.75 -22.07
N LEU A 460 -30.27 -4.34 -20.86
CA LEU A 460 -31.23 -3.92 -19.85
C LEU A 460 -30.99 -2.46 -19.43
N LEU A 461 -29.74 -2.12 -19.10
CA LEU A 461 -29.35 -0.76 -18.75
C LEU A 461 -29.72 0.24 -19.86
N LEU A 462 -29.50 -0.14 -21.13
CA LEU A 462 -29.88 0.67 -22.28
C LEU A 462 -31.40 0.90 -22.35
N TYR A 463 -32.21 -0.15 -22.21
CA TYR A 463 -33.67 -0.05 -22.34
C TYR A 463 -34.34 0.62 -21.15
N GLU A 464 -33.85 0.43 -19.93
CA GLU A 464 -34.33 1.14 -18.75
C GLU A 464 -34.21 2.65 -18.96
N ASN A 465 -33.04 3.11 -19.42
CA ASN A 465 -32.80 4.53 -19.69
C ASN A 465 -33.66 5.09 -20.83
N LEU A 466 -33.86 4.32 -21.90
CA LEU A 466 -34.76 4.73 -22.99
C LEU A 466 -36.23 4.83 -22.53
N SER A 467 -36.63 4.00 -21.56
CA SER A 467 -37.99 3.93 -21.03
C SER A 467 -38.24 5.00 -19.96
N SER A 468 -37.29 5.24 -19.06
CA SER A 468 -37.37 6.34 -18.08
C SER A 468 -37.47 7.70 -18.76
N SER A 469 -36.86 7.87 -19.94
CA SER A 469 -37.00 9.08 -20.75
C SER A 469 -38.42 9.26 -21.31
N ARG A 470 -39.17 8.16 -21.53
CA ARG A 470 -40.58 8.19 -22.01
C ARG A 470 -41.58 8.50 -20.91
N LEU A 471 -41.33 8.03 -19.70
CA LEU A 471 -42.31 8.07 -18.62
C LEU A 471 -42.28 9.35 -17.79
N GLY A 472 -41.25 10.20 -17.90
CA GLY A 472 -41.14 11.40 -17.07
C GLY A 472 -41.11 11.15 -15.56
N LEU A 473 -41.05 9.87 -15.13
CA LEU A 473 -41.28 9.40 -13.76
C LEU A 473 -40.10 9.58 -12.80
N ARG A 474 -39.13 10.44 -13.13
CA ARG A 474 -38.18 10.92 -12.11
C ARG A 474 -38.77 12.18 -11.50
N GLN A 475 -39.75 11.99 -10.60
CA GLN A 475 -40.41 13.01 -9.80
C GLN A 475 -39.35 13.93 -9.14
N GLU A 476 -39.14 15.08 -9.79
CA GLU A 476 -39.45 16.39 -9.24
C GLU A 476 -39.23 16.58 -7.73
N ALA A 477 -38.01 16.99 -7.38
CA ALA A 477 -37.83 18.02 -6.36
C ALA A 477 -37.11 19.21 -7.00
N ALA A 478 -37.60 20.41 -6.75
CA ALA A 478 -37.17 21.67 -7.36
C ALA A 478 -35.79 22.12 -6.88
N VAL A 479 -34.73 21.38 -7.22
CA VAL A 479 -33.35 21.73 -6.87
C VAL A 479 -32.49 21.76 -8.14
N ASP A 480 -31.89 22.93 -8.37
CA ASP A 480 -30.81 23.32 -9.30
C ASP A 480 -30.81 22.77 -10.74
N SER A 481 -31.09 23.66 -11.69
CA SER A 481 -30.92 23.47 -13.14
C SER A 481 -29.52 22.96 -13.54
N ASN A 482 -28.47 23.39 -12.84
CA ASN A 482 -27.09 22.94 -13.09
C ASN A 482 -26.86 21.46 -12.74
N ARG A 483 -27.40 20.96 -11.62
CA ARG A 483 -27.31 19.53 -11.27
C ARG A 483 -28.09 18.66 -12.26
N LYS A 484 -29.21 19.16 -12.79
CA LYS A 484 -30.02 18.48 -13.82
C LYS A 484 -29.26 18.34 -15.14
N SER A 485 -28.55 19.38 -15.59
CA SER A 485 -27.74 19.34 -16.81
C SER A 485 -26.57 18.35 -16.69
N PHE A 486 -25.85 18.40 -15.56
CA PHE A 486 -24.71 17.51 -15.30
C PHE A 486 -25.13 16.02 -15.21
N SER A 487 -26.26 15.73 -14.56
CA SER A 487 -26.81 14.37 -14.48
C SER A 487 -27.26 13.84 -15.85
N LYS A 488 -27.82 14.70 -16.72
CA LYS A 488 -28.19 14.31 -18.09
C LYS A 488 -26.97 14.07 -18.99
N SER A 489 -25.93 14.89 -18.85
CA SER A 489 -24.67 14.75 -19.60
C SER A 489 -23.89 13.48 -19.22
N SER A 490 -23.79 13.19 -17.91
CA SER A 490 -23.17 11.95 -17.42
C SER A 490 -23.95 10.70 -17.86
N GLN A 491 -25.29 10.77 -17.86
CA GLN A 491 -26.15 9.71 -18.38
C GLN A 491 -25.94 9.48 -19.88
N SER A 492 -25.88 10.53 -20.70
CA SER A 492 -25.65 10.38 -22.14
C SER A 492 -24.24 9.86 -22.46
N ARG A 493 -23.23 10.27 -21.67
CA ARG A 493 -21.88 9.68 -21.71
C ARG A 493 -21.90 8.18 -21.39
N LEU A 494 -22.61 7.74 -20.35
CA LEU A 494 -22.72 6.31 -20.03
C LEU A 494 -23.40 5.52 -21.13
N LEU A 495 -24.53 5.99 -21.66
CA LEU A 495 -25.21 5.32 -22.78
C LEU A 495 -24.32 5.21 -24.02
N CYS A 496 -23.50 6.23 -24.29
CA CYS A 496 -22.52 6.18 -25.35
C CYS A 496 -21.48 5.06 -25.16
N PHE A 497 -21.06 4.78 -23.92
CA PHE A 497 -20.16 3.67 -23.60
C PHE A 497 -20.87 2.32 -23.68
N VAL A 498 -22.10 2.22 -23.20
CA VAL A 498 -22.92 1.00 -23.28
C VAL A 498 -23.14 0.59 -24.73
N ILE A 499 -23.51 1.53 -25.59
CA ILE A 499 -23.69 1.32 -27.04
C ILE A 499 -22.39 0.83 -27.69
N THR A 500 -21.25 1.46 -27.35
CA THR A 500 -19.94 0.99 -27.82
C THR A 500 -19.64 -0.42 -27.34
N ALA A 501 -19.89 -0.73 -26.06
CA ALA A 501 -19.64 -2.04 -25.48
C ALA A 501 -20.51 -3.15 -26.10
N ILE A 502 -21.81 -2.90 -26.28
CA ILE A 502 -22.76 -3.78 -26.99
C ILE A 502 -22.25 -4.09 -28.40
N THR A 503 -21.82 -3.04 -29.12
CA THR A 503 -21.33 -3.17 -30.49
C THR A 503 -20.03 -3.99 -30.51
N LYS A 504 -19.06 -3.67 -29.67
CA LYS A 504 -17.80 -4.44 -29.55
C LYS A 504 -18.05 -5.90 -29.17
N LEU A 505 -18.87 -6.17 -28.16
CA LEU A 505 -19.25 -7.54 -27.80
C LEU A 505 -19.84 -8.32 -28.97
N ALA A 506 -20.72 -7.69 -29.76
CA ALA A 506 -21.31 -8.31 -30.94
C ALA A 506 -20.32 -8.53 -32.10
N THR A 507 -19.28 -7.71 -32.21
CA THR A 507 -18.18 -7.96 -33.17
C THR A 507 -17.33 -9.15 -32.76
N HIS A 508 -17.12 -9.34 -31.46
CA HIS A 508 -16.37 -10.46 -30.89
C HIS A 508 -17.18 -11.77 -30.90
N HIS A 509 -18.47 -11.71 -30.54
CA HIS A 509 -19.39 -12.84 -30.41
C HIS A 509 -20.54 -12.67 -31.39
N ARG A 510 -20.41 -13.26 -32.58
CA ARG A 510 -21.33 -13.05 -33.72
C ARG A 510 -22.77 -13.47 -33.41
N GLU A 511 -22.99 -14.36 -32.46
CA GLU A 511 -24.33 -14.74 -32.00
C GLU A 511 -25.13 -13.57 -31.39
N LEU A 512 -24.45 -12.53 -30.89
CA LEU A 512 -25.08 -11.35 -30.29
C LEU A 512 -25.45 -10.29 -31.32
N LEU A 513 -24.96 -10.41 -32.57
CA LEU A 513 -25.13 -9.41 -33.62
C LEU A 513 -26.60 -9.04 -33.92
N PRO A 514 -27.55 -9.99 -34.05
CA PRO A 514 -28.94 -9.65 -34.31
C PRO A 514 -29.57 -8.82 -33.19
N ARG A 515 -29.25 -9.16 -31.92
CA ARG A 515 -29.72 -8.42 -30.73
C ARG A 515 -29.11 -7.02 -30.69
N ALA A 516 -27.81 -6.90 -30.94
CA ALA A 516 -27.12 -5.62 -30.99
C ALA A 516 -27.72 -4.68 -32.04
N ARG A 517 -28.01 -5.19 -33.25
CA ARG A 517 -28.70 -4.41 -34.29
C ARG A 517 -30.04 -3.87 -33.83
N VAL A 518 -30.87 -4.70 -33.19
CA VAL A 518 -32.18 -4.28 -32.66
C VAL A 518 -32.02 -3.20 -31.59
N ALA A 519 -31.09 -3.38 -30.66
CA ALA A 519 -30.79 -2.39 -29.62
C ALA A 519 -30.37 -1.03 -30.22
N LEU A 520 -29.45 -1.04 -31.18
CA LEU A 520 -28.97 0.16 -31.85
C LEU A 520 -30.06 0.86 -32.68
N ILE A 521 -30.88 0.10 -33.43
CA ILE A 521 -32.03 0.65 -34.17
C ILE A 521 -33.00 1.35 -33.23
N LYS A 522 -33.30 0.74 -32.08
CA LYS A 522 -34.20 1.33 -31.08
C LYS A 522 -33.66 2.66 -30.54
N VAL A 523 -32.36 2.74 -30.25
CA VAL A 523 -31.72 3.98 -29.80
C VAL A 523 -31.75 5.03 -30.91
N ALA A 524 -31.30 4.68 -32.11
CA ALA A 524 -31.21 5.60 -33.25
C ALA A 524 -32.57 6.21 -33.63
N ARG A 525 -33.66 5.44 -33.46
CA ARG A 525 -35.04 5.89 -33.73
C ARG A 525 -35.71 6.54 -32.51
N SER A 526 -35.10 6.51 -31.34
CA SER A 526 -35.70 7.10 -30.14
C SER A 526 -35.62 8.63 -30.21
N ARG A 527 -36.76 9.31 -30.08
CA ARG A 527 -36.83 10.79 -30.08
C ARG A 527 -36.35 11.43 -28.78
N ILE A 528 -35.99 10.62 -27.78
CA ILE A 528 -35.77 11.04 -26.40
C ILE A 528 -34.34 10.75 -25.91
N SER A 529 -33.51 10.18 -26.78
CA SER A 529 -32.06 10.10 -26.55
C SER A 529 -31.39 11.42 -26.93
N ASP A 530 -30.38 11.81 -26.16
CA ASP A 530 -29.44 12.87 -26.53
C ASP A 530 -28.93 12.68 -27.98
N SER A 531 -28.80 13.77 -28.73
CA SER A 531 -28.28 13.77 -30.11
C SER A 531 -26.96 13.01 -30.23
N LYS A 532 -26.08 13.12 -29.22
CA LYS A 532 -24.79 12.41 -29.18
C LYS A 532 -24.96 10.88 -29.17
N VAL A 533 -25.92 10.39 -28.40
CA VAL A 533 -26.22 8.96 -28.23
C VAL A 533 -26.85 8.39 -29.51
N SER A 534 -27.81 9.12 -30.10
CA SER A 534 -28.47 8.72 -31.34
C SER A 534 -27.50 8.67 -32.53
N LYS A 535 -26.67 9.72 -32.70
CA LYS A 535 -25.63 9.76 -33.74
C LYS A 535 -24.66 8.59 -33.61
N ARG A 536 -24.19 8.28 -32.39
CA ARG A 536 -23.30 7.14 -32.15
C ARG A 536 -23.94 5.80 -32.53
N ALA A 537 -25.21 5.60 -32.20
CA ALA A 537 -25.94 4.39 -32.59
C ALA A 537 -26.07 4.26 -34.11
N GLN A 538 -26.34 5.36 -34.82
CA GLN A 538 -26.42 5.38 -36.29
C GLN A 538 -25.07 5.00 -36.94
N VAL A 539 -23.96 5.54 -36.43
CA VAL A 539 -22.61 5.20 -36.92
C VAL A 539 -22.33 3.71 -36.75
N TYR A 540 -22.63 3.13 -35.59
CA TYR A 540 -22.40 1.70 -35.36
C TYR A 540 -23.34 0.77 -36.12
N LEU A 541 -24.55 1.21 -36.46
CA LEU A 541 -25.42 0.46 -37.37
C LEU A 541 -24.78 0.28 -38.74
N GLY A 542 -24.31 1.39 -39.33
CA GLY A 542 -23.62 1.35 -40.63
C GLY A 542 -22.32 0.54 -40.57
N LEU A 543 -21.61 0.57 -39.44
CA LEU A 543 -20.37 -0.19 -39.28
C LEU A 543 -20.61 -1.70 -39.10
N ILE A 544 -21.67 -2.11 -38.38
CA ILE A 544 -22.05 -3.53 -38.22
C ILE A 544 -22.53 -4.14 -39.55
N ASP A 545 -23.01 -3.33 -40.49
CA ASP A 545 -23.35 -3.77 -41.86
C ASP A 545 -22.11 -4.17 -42.70
N GLU A 546 -20.92 -3.68 -42.34
CA GLU A 546 -19.68 -3.87 -43.10
C GLU A 546 -18.62 -4.59 -42.24
N PRO A 547 -18.68 -5.91 -42.08
CA PRO A 547 -17.84 -6.67 -41.14
C PRO A 547 -16.34 -6.56 -41.43
N GLY A 548 -15.95 -6.30 -42.69
CA GLY A 548 -14.55 -6.10 -43.10
C GLY A 548 -13.92 -4.83 -42.52
N ILE A 549 -14.73 -3.80 -42.22
CA ILE A 549 -14.29 -2.54 -41.62
C ILE A 549 -14.55 -2.55 -40.11
N CYS A 550 -15.62 -3.23 -39.69
CA CYS A 550 -16.04 -3.31 -38.30
C CYS A 550 -14.97 -3.93 -37.38
N LEU A 551 -14.39 -5.06 -37.78
CA LEU A 551 -13.43 -5.78 -36.94
C LEU A 551 -12.10 -5.00 -36.75
N PRO A 552 -11.50 -4.36 -37.77
CA PRO A 552 -10.35 -3.48 -37.57
C PRO A 552 -10.63 -2.24 -36.72
N VAL A 553 -11.85 -1.68 -36.77
CA VAL A 553 -12.21 -0.44 -36.07
C VAL A 553 -12.64 -0.70 -34.63
N LEU A 554 -13.37 -1.78 -34.37
CA LEU A 554 -13.97 -2.09 -33.07
C LEU A 554 -13.40 -3.33 -32.40
N GLY A 555 -12.59 -4.11 -33.11
CA GLY A 555 -11.90 -5.28 -32.56
C GLY A 555 -10.89 -4.90 -31.47
N PRO A 556 -10.31 -5.92 -30.81
CA PRO A 556 -9.48 -5.71 -29.65
C PRO A 556 -8.17 -5.04 -30.07
N SER A 557 -7.69 -4.08 -29.27
CA SER A 557 -6.45 -3.36 -29.55
C SER A 557 -5.20 -4.27 -29.58
N ARG A 558 -5.30 -5.50 -29.05
CA ARG A 558 -4.30 -6.57 -29.19
C ARG A 558 -4.99 -7.92 -29.43
N PRO A 559 -4.53 -8.73 -30.39
CA PRO A 559 -5.01 -10.10 -30.55
C PRO A 559 -4.64 -10.92 -29.31
N SER A 560 -5.62 -11.62 -28.74
CA SER A 560 -5.36 -12.66 -27.75
C SER A 560 -4.45 -13.74 -28.36
N HIS A 561 -3.50 -14.26 -27.58
CA HIS A 561 -2.56 -15.30 -28.00
C HIS A 561 -3.27 -16.38 -28.83
N GLY A 562 -2.95 -16.45 -30.13
CA GLY A 562 -3.45 -17.48 -31.04
C GLY A 562 -4.27 -17.00 -32.23
N PHE A 563 -4.79 -15.76 -32.25
CA PHE A 563 -5.41 -15.21 -33.46
C PHE A 563 -4.42 -14.34 -34.24
N VAL A 564 -3.82 -14.94 -35.27
CA VAL A 564 -3.21 -14.18 -36.37
C VAL A 564 -4.34 -13.40 -37.03
N HIS A 565 -4.33 -12.06 -36.91
CA HIS A 565 -5.11 -11.23 -37.82
C HIS A 565 -4.64 -11.56 -39.23
N TYR A 566 -5.50 -12.17 -40.05
CA TYR A 566 -5.35 -12.01 -41.49
C TYR A 566 -5.89 -10.61 -41.78
N PRO A 567 -5.05 -9.60 -42.08
CA PRO A 567 -5.55 -8.37 -42.66
C PRO A 567 -6.11 -8.74 -44.03
N GLY A 568 -7.38 -9.11 -44.08
CA GLY A 568 -8.13 -9.14 -45.32
C GLY A 568 -8.04 -7.72 -45.87
N THR A 569 -7.58 -7.61 -47.11
CA THR A 569 -7.35 -6.36 -47.84
C THR A 569 -8.57 -5.44 -47.67
N VAL A 570 -8.51 -4.52 -46.71
CA VAL A 570 -9.58 -3.55 -46.49
C VAL A 570 -9.55 -2.63 -47.70
N ASN A 571 -10.56 -2.72 -48.56
CA ASN A 571 -10.69 -1.86 -49.71
C ASN A 571 -11.15 -0.47 -49.25
N TRP A 572 -10.21 0.32 -48.74
CA TRP A 572 -10.44 1.68 -48.24
C TRP A 572 -11.03 2.63 -49.31
N ASN A 573 -10.96 2.24 -50.59
CA ASN A 573 -11.51 3.01 -51.71
C ASN A 573 -13.05 3.02 -51.72
N GLU A 574 -13.72 2.00 -51.16
CA GLU A 574 -15.18 2.02 -50.95
C GLU A 574 -15.57 2.71 -49.63
N GLY A 575 -14.63 2.74 -48.67
CA GLY A 575 -14.79 3.41 -47.39
C GLY A 575 -15.05 4.91 -47.55
N GLY A 576 -14.36 5.60 -48.46
CA GLY A 576 -14.50 7.06 -48.64
C GLY A 576 -15.90 7.55 -49.06
N ASN A 577 -16.70 6.74 -49.75
CA ASN A 577 -18.04 7.13 -50.21
C ASN A 577 -19.18 6.66 -49.29
N LYS A 578 -18.93 5.65 -48.44
CA LYS A 578 -19.91 5.12 -47.46
C LYS A 578 -19.60 5.55 -46.02
N MET A 579 -18.36 5.94 -45.73
CA MET A 579 -17.98 6.67 -44.53
C MET A 579 -18.33 8.14 -44.71
N VAL A 580 -19.57 8.50 -44.34
CA VAL A 580 -19.74 9.74 -43.55
C VAL A 580 -19.31 9.43 -42.12
N ALA A 581 -18.09 8.93 -41.99
CA ALA A 581 -17.46 8.59 -40.75
C ALA A 581 -16.07 9.22 -40.83
N HIS A 582 -15.93 10.34 -40.12
CA HIS A 582 -14.65 10.69 -39.53
C HIS A 582 -14.11 9.42 -38.86
N ILE A 583 -13.16 8.75 -39.51
CA ILE A 583 -12.37 7.64 -38.95
C ILE A 583 -11.52 8.27 -37.81
N PRO A 584 -11.23 7.57 -36.72
CA PRO A 584 -11.88 7.81 -35.45
C PRO A 584 -10.85 8.22 -34.39
N PHE A 585 -11.34 8.27 -33.16
CA PHE A 585 -10.58 8.08 -31.91
C PHE A 585 -9.78 9.28 -31.40
N TYR A 586 -9.98 9.61 -30.11
CA TYR A 586 -9.09 10.41 -29.24
C TYR A 586 -8.58 11.79 -29.72
N ILE A 587 -8.89 12.24 -30.95
CA ILE A 587 -8.40 13.50 -31.56
C ILE A 587 -9.49 14.57 -31.66
N LEU A 588 -10.74 14.27 -31.33
CA LEU A 588 -11.81 15.28 -31.25
C LEU A 588 -12.41 15.29 -29.85
N GLY A 589 -11.60 15.75 -28.89
CA GLY A 589 -12.16 16.60 -27.86
C GLY A 589 -12.61 17.89 -28.54
N GLU A 590 -13.89 18.02 -28.84
CA GLU A 590 -14.50 19.35 -28.92
C GLU A 590 -14.57 19.89 -27.49
N GLN A 591 -13.43 20.36 -27.00
CA GLN A 591 -13.42 21.62 -26.28
C GLN A 591 -13.52 22.70 -27.35
N GLU A 592 -14.67 23.35 -27.43
CA GLU A 592 -14.74 24.67 -28.05
C GLU A 592 -13.91 25.62 -27.18
N GLY A 593 -12.69 25.93 -27.61
CA GLY A 593 -11.81 26.91 -26.96
C GLY A 593 -10.54 27.17 -27.77
N PRO A 594 -10.05 28.43 -27.87
CA PRO A 594 -8.89 28.81 -28.67
C PRO A 594 -7.55 28.33 -28.05
N PRO A 595 -6.45 28.32 -28.83
CA PRO A 595 -5.37 27.36 -28.66
C PRO A 595 -4.32 27.86 -27.68
N PHE A 596 -4.00 27.09 -26.64
CA PHE A 596 -2.70 27.20 -25.99
C PHE A 596 -2.18 25.84 -25.52
N HIS A 597 -0.94 25.59 -25.95
CA HIS A 597 0.03 24.57 -25.57
C HIS A 597 0.07 23.27 -26.39
N ASP A 598 1.12 23.22 -27.20
CA ASP A 598 1.62 22.10 -28.00
C ASP A 598 1.91 20.87 -27.14
N PHE A 599 1.24 19.75 -27.43
CA PHE A 599 1.71 18.43 -27.03
C PHE A 599 2.62 17.89 -28.13
N SER A 600 3.90 17.68 -27.81
CA SER A 600 4.83 17.04 -28.75
C SER A 600 4.66 15.52 -28.71
N LEU A 601 4.91 14.88 -29.85
CA LEU A 601 4.83 13.41 -30.07
C LEU A 601 5.75 12.58 -29.14
N SER A 602 6.58 13.22 -28.32
CA SER A 602 7.48 12.63 -27.34
C SER A 602 6.79 12.03 -26.12
N ASP A 603 5.54 12.42 -25.84
CA ASP A 603 4.84 12.06 -24.60
C ASP A 603 4.05 10.74 -24.67
N VAL A 604 3.99 10.11 -25.85
CA VAL A 604 3.20 8.89 -26.12
C VAL A 604 4.08 7.65 -26.34
N LEU A 605 5.39 7.80 -26.49
CA LEU A 605 6.31 6.66 -26.58
C LEU A 605 7.06 6.47 -25.26
N PRO A 606 7.17 5.24 -24.73
CA PRO A 606 8.00 4.97 -23.57
C PRO A 606 9.47 5.24 -23.95
N ARG A 607 10.11 6.18 -23.23
CA ARG A 607 11.57 6.29 -23.25
C ARG A 607 12.16 4.99 -22.68
N ARG A 608 13.20 4.49 -23.36
CA ARG A 608 14.04 3.39 -22.87
C ARG A 608 14.61 3.68 -21.49
#